data_AF-A0A5B9H9F5-F1
#
_entry.id   AF-A0A5B9H9F5-F1
#
_cell.length_a   1.000
_cell.length_b   1.000
_cell.length_c   1.000
_cell.angle_alpha   90.00
_cell.angle_beta   90.00
_cell.angle_gamma   90.00
#
_symmetry.space_group_name_H-M   'P 1'
#
loop_
_entity.id
_entity.type
_entity.pdbx_description
1 polymer ?
#
loop_
_entity_poly.entity_id
_entity_poly.type
_entity_poly.pdbx_seq_one_letter_code
_entity_poly.pdbx_strand_id
1 'polypeptide(L)'
;MFLLFLMSIIIFIITCVVMMLATFLSKKTIIDREKSSPFECGFDPMNYSRLPFSLRFFLIAIIFLIFDVEIALILPMIMIIKSSNIFNWTITSLFFIFILLIGLYHEWNQGALEWNN
;
A
#
# COMPACT_ATOMS: atom_id res chain seq x y z
N MET A 1 -4.17 26.29 -5.78
CA MET A 1 -3.39 25.70 -4.66
C MET A 1 -4.06 25.96 -3.31
N PHE A 2 -4.38 27.22 -2.97
CA PHE A 2 -5.08 27.57 -1.72
C PHE A 2 -6.46 26.89 -1.55
N LEU A 3 -7.25 26.80 -2.63
CA LEU A 3 -8.54 26.09 -2.61
C LEU A 3 -8.39 24.59 -2.32
N LEU A 4 -7.38 23.92 -2.89
CA LEU A 4 -7.09 22.50 -2.61
C LEU A 4 -6.69 22.30 -1.15
N PHE A 5 -5.89 23.22 -0.61
CA PHE A 5 -5.50 23.20 0.80
C PHE A 5 -6.72 23.37 1.72
N LEU A 6 -7.60 24.33 1.43
CA LEU A 6 -8.86 24.52 2.17
C LEU A 6 -9.74 23.27 2.13
N MET A 7 -9.92 22.66 0.96
CA MET A 7 -10.71 21.43 0.83
C MET A 7 -10.10 20.28 1.64
N SER A 8 -8.78 20.12 1.63
CA SER A 8 -8.10 19.07 2.42
C SER A 8 -8.29 19.26 3.94
N ILE A 9 -8.26 20.51 4.40
CA ILE A 9 -8.50 20.86 5.82
C ILE A 9 -9.94 20.56 6.20
N ILE A 10 -10.90 20.92 5.36
CA ILE A 10 -12.33 20.67 5.61
C ILE A 10 -12.59 19.16 5.76
N ILE A 11 -12.03 18.33 4.87
CA ILE A 11 -12.19 16.87 4.93
C ILE A 11 -11.58 16.32 6.22
N PHE A 12 -10.38 16.78 6.62
CA PHE A 12 -9.73 16.37 7.85
C PHE A 12 -10.53 16.75 9.11
N ILE A 13 -11.13 17.94 9.12
CA ILE A 13 -11.99 18.38 10.23
C ILE A 13 -13.23 17.48 10.31
N ILE A 14 -13.87 17.18 9.18
CA ILE A 14 -15.06 16.32 9.15
C ILE A 14 -14.74 14.93 9.71
N THR A 15 -13.64 14.29 9.30
CA THR A 15 -13.27 12.97 9.82
C THR A 15 -12.97 12.99 11.31
N CYS A 16 -12.31 14.05 11.82
CA CYS A 16 -12.08 14.22 13.26
C CYS A 16 -13.40 14.38 14.03
N VAL A 17 -14.33 15.19 13.51
CA VAL A 17 -15.65 15.40 14.15
C VAL A 17 -16.44 14.09 14.17
N VAL A 18 -16.47 13.33 13.07
CA VAL A 18 -17.16 12.03 13.02
C VAL A 18 -16.54 11.05 14.02
N MET A 19 -15.21 10.99 14.11
CA MET A 19 -14.52 10.12 15.06
C MET A 19 -14.79 10.52 16.52
N MET A 20 -14.74 11.83 16.83
CA MET A 20 -15.11 12.36 18.14
C MET A 20 -16.54 11.97 18.49
N LEU A 21 -17.51 12.25 17.62
CA LEU A 21 -18.92 11.90 17.83
C LEU A 21 -19.08 10.40 18.05
N ALA A 22 -18.45 9.56 17.23
CA ALA A 22 -18.50 8.10 17.39
C ALA A 22 -17.97 7.66 18.76
N THR A 23 -16.86 8.23 19.24
CA THR A 23 -16.34 7.90 20.58
C THR A 23 -17.24 8.42 21.71
N PHE A 24 -17.83 9.61 21.59
CA PHE A 24 -18.76 10.14 22.59
C PHE A 24 -20.07 9.34 22.64
N LEU A 25 -20.63 8.97 21.49
CA LEU A 25 -21.86 8.19 21.38
C LEU A 25 -21.67 6.72 21.79
N SER A 26 -20.52 6.13 21.50
CA SER A 26 -20.25 4.71 21.79
C SER A 26 -19.75 4.44 23.20
N LYS A 27 -19.35 5.48 23.96
CA LYS A 27 -18.84 5.32 25.33
C LYS A 27 -19.93 4.82 26.26
N LYS A 28 -19.91 3.51 26.54
CA LYS A 28 -20.72 2.91 27.60
C LYS A 28 -20.14 3.32 28.97
N THR A 29 -21.02 3.69 29.89
CA THR A 29 -20.66 4.14 31.25
C THR A 29 -20.14 3.02 32.15
N ILE A 30 -20.49 1.77 31.84
CA ILE A 30 -20.12 0.59 32.61
C ILE A 30 -18.95 -0.11 31.91
N ILE A 31 -17.76 -0.01 32.51
CA ILE A 31 -16.56 -0.71 32.11
C ILE A 31 -16.62 -2.09 32.77
N ASP A 32 -16.97 -3.10 31.99
CA ASP A 32 -17.04 -4.48 32.44
C ASP A 32 -15.71 -5.20 32.14
N ARG A 33 -15.18 -5.94 33.10
CA ARG A 33 -13.91 -6.67 32.96
C ARG A 33 -13.99 -7.67 31.81
N GLU A 34 -15.13 -8.32 31.63
CA GLU A 34 -15.35 -9.32 30.59
C GLU A 34 -15.39 -8.72 29.16
N LYS A 35 -15.64 -7.41 29.02
CA LYS A 35 -15.48 -6.70 27.73
C LYS A 35 -14.03 -6.31 27.44
N SER A 36 -13.22 -6.19 28.48
CA SER A 36 -11.79 -5.91 28.37
C SER A 36 -10.93 -7.17 28.25
N SER A 37 -11.51 -8.36 28.44
CA SER A 37 -10.86 -9.64 28.19
C SER A 37 -11.02 -10.09 26.73
N PRO A 38 -10.11 -10.93 26.21
CA PRO A 38 -10.22 -11.51 24.87
C PRO A 38 -11.51 -12.32 24.73
N PHE A 39 -12.22 -12.16 23.60
CA PHE A 39 -13.50 -12.82 23.38
C PHE A 39 -13.32 -14.33 23.12
N GLU A 40 -14.03 -15.11 23.94
CA GLU A 40 -14.63 -16.44 23.70
C GLU A 40 -13.71 -17.65 23.42
N CYS A 41 -12.66 -17.84 24.22
CA CYS A 41 -12.34 -19.20 24.71
C CYS A 41 -11.38 -19.29 25.91
N GLY A 42 -11.11 -18.20 26.63
CA GLY A 42 -10.36 -18.29 27.90
C GLY A 42 -8.90 -18.74 27.78
N PHE A 43 -8.30 -18.62 26.60
CA PHE A 43 -6.85 -18.71 26.47
C PHE A 43 -6.27 -17.30 26.45
N ASP A 44 -5.41 -16.99 27.42
CA ASP A 44 -4.46 -15.91 27.24
C ASP A 44 -3.68 -16.19 25.95
N PRO A 45 -3.43 -15.18 25.09
CA PRO A 45 -2.62 -15.38 23.91
C PRO A 45 -1.20 -15.77 24.34
N MET A 46 -0.95 -17.07 24.47
CA MET A 46 0.38 -17.67 24.40
C MET A 46 0.88 -17.61 22.95
N ASN A 47 0.74 -16.45 22.30
CA ASN A 47 1.35 -16.20 21.02
C ASN A 47 2.82 -15.96 21.32
N TYR A 48 3.65 -16.95 20.99
CA TYR A 48 5.08 -16.73 20.83
C TYR A 48 5.28 -15.50 19.94
N SER A 49 6.19 -14.60 20.30
CA SER A 49 6.49 -13.39 19.53
C SER A 49 6.97 -13.67 18.10
N ARG A 50 7.27 -14.93 17.78
CA ARG A 50 7.71 -15.43 16.48
C ARG A 50 6.70 -16.44 15.96
N LEU A 51 5.68 -15.95 15.27
CA LEU A 51 4.84 -16.78 14.42
C LEU A 51 5.65 -17.14 13.16
N PRO A 52 5.52 -18.38 12.62
CA PRO A 52 6.12 -18.71 11.34
C PRO A 52 5.56 -17.76 10.28
N PHE A 53 6.45 -16.96 9.71
CA PHE A 53 6.11 -15.96 8.70
C PHE A 53 6.17 -16.61 7.31
N SER A 54 5.15 -16.37 6.47
CA SER A 54 5.14 -16.92 5.12
C SER A 54 6.01 -16.09 4.19
N LEU A 55 7.09 -16.69 3.67
CA LEU A 55 8.02 -16.03 2.75
C LEU A 55 7.32 -15.44 1.51
N ARG A 56 6.18 -15.99 1.10
CA ARG A 56 5.38 -15.49 -0.01
C ARG A 56 4.85 -14.07 0.21
N PHE A 57 4.33 -13.73 1.40
CA PHE A 57 3.85 -12.36 1.65
C PHE A 57 5.01 -11.35 1.67
N PHE A 58 6.21 -11.78 2.10
CA PHE A 58 7.40 -10.93 2.02
C PHE A 58 7.89 -10.73 0.59
N LEU A 59 7.88 -11.77 -0.24
CA LEU A 59 8.22 -11.65 -1.66
C LEU A 59 7.27 -10.67 -2.37
N ILE A 60 5.96 -10.76 -2.12
CA ILE A 60 4.98 -9.82 -2.68
C ILE A 60 5.28 -8.38 -2.25
N ALA A 61 5.64 -8.16 -0.97
CA ALA A 61 5.98 -6.82 -0.48
C ALA A 61 7.25 -6.25 -1.14
N ILE A 62 8.27 -7.08 -1.39
CA ILE A 62 9.48 -6.66 -2.10
C ILE A 62 9.15 -6.31 -3.56
N ILE A 63 8.40 -7.18 -4.24
CA ILE A 63 7.99 -6.99 -5.63
C ILE A 63 7.18 -5.69 -5.77
N PHE A 64 6.25 -5.44 -4.84
CA PHE A 64 5.49 -4.19 -4.79
C PHE A 64 6.41 -2.96 -4.65
N LEU A 65 7.42 -3.02 -3.79
CA LEU A 65 8.37 -1.91 -3.60
C LEU A 65 9.16 -1.62 -4.88
N ILE A 66 9.63 -2.66 -5.57
CA ILE A 66 10.36 -2.51 -6.83
C ILE A 66 9.46 -1.89 -7.90
N PHE A 67 8.25 -2.42 -8.08
CA PHE A 67 7.29 -1.87 -9.05
C PHE A 67 6.88 -0.42 -8.74
N ASP A 68 6.79 -0.02 -7.47
CA ASP A 68 6.49 1.37 -7.11
C ASP A 68 7.61 2.33 -7.56
N VAL A 69 8.87 1.92 -7.39
CA VAL A 69 10.03 2.69 -7.88
C VAL A 69 10.03 2.77 -9.41
N GLU A 70 9.70 1.69 -10.10
CA GLU A 70 9.60 1.68 -11.57
C GLU A 70 8.50 2.63 -12.08
N ILE A 71 7.32 2.64 -11.45
CA ILE A 71 6.23 3.56 -11.80
C ILE A 71 6.64 5.02 -11.54
N ALA A 72 7.36 5.28 -10.45
CA ALA A 72 7.89 6.62 -10.15
C ALA A 72 8.84 7.12 -11.26
N LEU A 73 9.59 6.22 -11.91
CA LEU A 73 10.44 6.55 -13.06
C LEU A 73 9.66 6.75 -14.37
N ILE A 74 8.54 6.03 -14.56
CA ILE A 74 7.69 6.18 -15.75
C ILE A 74 6.94 7.53 -15.75
N LEU A 75 6.46 7.99 -14.60
CA LEU A 75 5.62 9.19 -14.51
C LEU A 75 6.25 10.47 -15.11
N PRO A 76 7.52 10.82 -14.84
CA PRO A 76 8.16 11.98 -15.47
C PRO A 76 8.39 11.81 -16.97
N MET A 77 8.48 10.57 -17.47
CA MET A 77 8.70 10.30 -18.90
C MET A 77 7.57 10.88 -19.76
N ILE A 78 6.34 10.90 -19.26
CA ILE A 78 5.16 11.49 -19.93
C ILE A 78 5.33 13.01 -20.07
N MET A 79 5.87 13.67 -19.06
CA MET A 79 6.07 15.13 -19.08
C MET A 79 7.20 15.53 -20.03
N ILE A 80 8.24 14.70 -20.15
CA ILE A 80 9.44 14.95 -20.98
C ILE A 80 9.14 14.87 -22.50
N ILE A 81 8.02 14.28 -22.91
CA ILE A 81 7.58 14.26 -24.33
C ILE A 81 7.56 15.66 -24.93
N LYS A 82 7.13 16.65 -24.13
CA LYS A 82 6.93 18.03 -24.61
C LYS A 82 8.25 18.81 -24.77
N SER A 83 9.32 18.39 -24.09
CA SER A 83 10.59 19.14 -24.03
C SER A 83 11.73 18.48 -24.80
N SER A 84 11.59 17.22 -25.20
CA SER A 84 12.65 16.42 -25.83
C SER A 84 12.33 16.08 -27.28
N ASN A 85 13.36 15.71 -28.05
CA ASN A 85 13.17 15.22 -29.42
C ASN A 85 12.37 13.91 -29.41
N ILE A 86 11.29 13.87 -30.18
CA ILE A 86 10.36 12.73 -30.21
C ILE A 86 11.06 11.40 -30.53
N PHE A 87 12.03 11.41 -31.46
CA PHE A 87 12.77 10.21 -31.86
C PHE A 87 13.65 9.64 -30.74
N ASN A 88 14.33 10.51 -29.98
CA ASN A 88 15.15 10.05 -28.84
C ASN A 88 14.27 9.60 -27.68
N TRP A 89 13.14 10.29 -27.48
CA TRP A 89 12.16 9.92 -26.46
C TRP A 89 11.54 8.54 -26.74
N THR A 90 11.15 8.25 -27.98
CA THR A 90 10.55 6.95 -28.33
C THR A 90 11.55 5.79 -28.19
N ILE A 91 12.80 5.96 -28.62
CA ILE A 91 13.81 4.90 -28.49
C ILE A 91 14.09 4.59 -27.01
N THR A 92 14.27 5.64 -26.19
CA THR A 92 14.58 5.47 -24.76
C THR A 92 13.39 4.90 -23.98
N SER A 93 12.16 5.32 -24.28
CA SER A 93 10.95 4.79 -23.64
C SER A 93 10.68 3.33 -24.01
N LEU A 94 10.83 2.97 -25.29
CA LEU A 94 10.67 1.59 -25.73
C LEU A 94 11.71 0.67 -25.09
N PHE A 95 12.98 1.11 -25.06
CA PHE A 95 14.04 0.33 -24.43
C PHE A 95 13.81 0.13 -22.94
N PHE A 96 13.39 1.19 -22.24
CA PHE A 96 13.08 1.13 -20.80
C PHE A 96 11.91 0.17 -20.51
N ILE A 97 10.79 0.32 -21.23
CA ILE A 97 9.61 -0.57 -21.07
C ILE A 97 9.98 -2.02 -21.39
N PHE A 98 10.84 -2.26 -22.38
CA PHE A 98 11.28 -3.61 -22.73
C PHE A 98 12.06 -4.28 -21.58
N ILE A 99 12.95 -3.54 -20.91
CA ILE A 99 13.67 -4.05 -19.74
C ILE A 99 12.70 -4.41 -18.62
N LEU A 100 11.72 -3.56 -18.34
CA LEU A 100 10.70 -3.82 -17.30
C LEU A 100 9.90 -5.09 -17.60
N LEU A 101 9.47 -5.27 -18.86
CA LEU A 101 8.75 -6.47 -19.27
C LEU A 101 9.59 -7.73 -19.06
N ILE A 102 10.87 -7.71 -19.43
CA ILE A 102 11.78 -8.86 -19.20
C ILE A 102 11.92 -9.16 -17.71
N GLY A 103 12.06 -8.13 -16.86
CA GLY A 103 12.13 -8.29 -15.40
C GLY A 103 10.90 -8.99 -14.85
N LEU A 104 9.71 -8.54 -15.25
CA LEU A 104 8.44 -9.14 -14.84
C LEU A 104 8.29 -10.59 -15.33
N TYR A 105 8.67 -10.88 -16.58
CA TYR A 105 8.65 -12.26 -17.09
C TYR A 105 9.62 -13.17 -16.32
N HIS A 106 10.79 -12.65 -15.93
CA HIS A 106 11.74 -13.40 -15.12
C HIS A 106 11.15 -13.71 -13.73
N GLU A 107 10.56 -12.72 -13.05
CA GLU A 107 9.92 -12.92 -11.74
C GLU A 107 8.76 -13.93 -11.80
N TRP A 108 7.96 -13.88 -12.87
CA TRP A 108 6.89 -14.84 -13.08
C TRP A 108 7.44 -16.26 -13.26
N ASN A 109 8.47 -16.45 -14.10
CA ASN A 109 9.06 -17.77 -14.32
C ASN A 109 9.73 -18.35 -13.05
N GLN A 110 10.10 -17.51 -12.08
CA GLN A 110 10.60 -17.94 -10.77
C GLN A 110 9.47 -18.36 -9.80
N GLY A 111 8.20 -18.28 -10.21
CA GLY A 111 7.06 -18.66 -9.38
C GLY A 111 6.79 -17.70 -8.22
N ALA A 112 7.41 -16.51 -8.22
CA ALA A 112 7.22 -15.53 -7.14
C ALA A 112 5.78 -14.98 -7.06
N LEU A 113 5.05 -15.06 -8.19
CA LEU A 113 3.67 -14.63 -8.34
C LEU A 113 2.66 -15.80 -8.24
N GLU A 114 3.12 -17.04 -8.14
CA GLU A 114 2.24 -18.21 -8.11
C GLU A 114 1.72 -18.49 -6.69
N TRP A 115 0.40 -18.59 -6.58
CA TRP A 115 -0.25 -19.07 -5.36
C TRP A 115 -0.57 -20.55 -5.52
N ASN A 116 0.17 -21.44 -4.86
CA ASN A 116 -0.28 -22.82 -4.69
C ASN A 116 -1.46 -22.83 -3.73
N ASN A 117 -2.60 -23.36 -4.20
CA ASN A 117 -3.71 -23.78 -3.35
C ASN A 117 -3.27 -24.77 -2.27
#